data_AF-A0A972ZLI8-F1
#
_entry.id   AF-A0A972ZLI8-F1
#
_cell.length_a   1.000
_cell.length_b   1.000
_cell.length_c   1.000
_cell.angle_alpha   90.00
_cell.angle_beta   90.00
_cell.angle_gamma   90.00
#
_symmetry.space_group_name_H-M   'P 1'
#
loop_
_entity.id
_entity.type
_entity.pdbx_description
1 polymer ?
#
loop_
_entity_poly.entity_id
_entity_poly.type
_entity_poly.pdbx_seq_one_letter_code
_entity_poly.pdbx_strand_id
1 'polypeptide(L)' 'MTTTQADHLKHGRSVRVRGAGGLQFVEMEDLDDGTTACAMLDGKPVALVRLCGDEIQPVRVLNL' A
#
# COMPACT_ATOMS: atom_id res chain seq x y z
N MET A 1 -6.56 1.69 4.06
CA MET A 1 -6.23 2.17 2.69
C MET A 1 -7.37 3.02 2.16
N THR A 2 -7.07 4.20 1.63
CA THR A 2 -8.07 5.10 1.04
C THR A 2 -8.21 4.91 -0.47
N THR A 3 -9.29 5.43 -1.07
CA THR A 3 -9.53 5.40 -2.52
C THR A 3 -8.39 6.05 -3.31
N THR A 4 -7.85 7.18 -2.85
CA THR A 4 -6.74 7.89 -3.50
C THR A 4 -5.46 7.06 -3.49
N GLN A 5 -5.14 6.40 -2.37
CA GLN A 5 -3.97 5.52 -2.28
C GLN A 5 -4.13 4.31 -3.20
N ALA A 6 -5.31 3.71 -3.24
CA ALA A 6 -5.61 2.62 -4.14
C ALA A 6 -5.48 3.05 -5.62
N ASP A 7 -5.93 4.25 -5.97
CA ASP A 7 -5.79 4.80 -7.33
C ASP A 7 -4.31 4.98 -7.70
N HIS A 8 -3.49 5.52 -6.80
CA HIS A 8 -2.04 5.60 -7.01
C HIS A 8 -1.43 4.22 -7.28
N LEU A 9 -1.74 3.23 -6.45
CA LEU A 9 -1.20 1.87 -6.61
C LEU A 9 -1.67 1.22 -7.91
N LYS A 10 -2.92 1.42 -8.33
CA LYS A 10 -3.44 0.95 -9.63
C LYS A 10 -2.69 1.55 -10.81
N HIS A 11 -2.13 2.75 -10.65
CA HIS A 11 -1.31 3.41 -11.65
C HIS A 11 0.20 3.21 -11.44
N GLY A 12 0.60 2.24 -10.60
CA GLY A 12 2.00 1.91 -10.35
C GLY A 12 2.77 2.98 -9.56
N ARG A 13 2.06 3.85 -8.83
CA ARG A 13 2.67 4.90 -8.01
C ARG A 13 2.76 4.45 -6.55
N SER A 14 3.93 4.63 -5.95
CA SER A 14 4.16 4.36 -4.53
C SER A 14 3.33 5.27 -3.64
N VAL A 15 3.00 4.77 -2.45
CA VAL A 15 2.20 5.47 -1.45
C VAL A 15 2.95 5.49 -0.13
N ARG A 16 3.04 6.66 0.51
CA ARG A 16 3.57 6.76 1.87
C ARG A 16 2.59 6.22 2.89
N VAL A 17 3.09 5.43 3.83
CA VAL A 17 2.27 4.80 4.87
C VAL A 17 2.21 5.61 6.15
N ARG A 18 3.21 6.47 6.37
CA ARG A 18 3.26 7.41 7.48
C ARG A 18 3.21 8.85 7.00
N GLY A 19 2.39 9.66 7.66
CA GLY A 19 2.34 11.11 7.48
C GLY A 19 3.33 11.84 8.39
N ALA A 20 3.48 13.15 8.17
CA ALA A 20 4.16 14.00 9.14
C ALA A 20 3.48 13.84 10.52
N GLY A 21 4.27 13.54 11.55
CA GLY A 21 3.76 13.31 12.91
C GLY A 21 3.38 11.86 13.25
N GLY A 22 3.72 10.87 12.41
CA GLY A 22 3.56 9.45 12.76
C GLY A 22 2.16 8.87 12.53
N LEU A 23 1.28 9.58 11.83
CA LEU A 23 -0.05 9.09 11.44
C LEU A 23 0.10 7.90 10.49
N GLN A 24 -0.33 6.73 10.93
CA GLN A 24 -0.33 5.49 10.17
C GLN A 24 -1.62 5.38 9.35
N PHE A 25 -1.51 5.39 8.03
CA PHE A 25 -2.69 5.38 7.12
C PHE A 25 -3.12 3.97 6.69
N VAL A 26 -2.35 2.96 7.07
CA VAL A 26 -2.58 1.54 6.79
C VAL A 26 -2.22 0.75 8.03
N GLU A 27 -3.13 -0.08 8.53
CA GLU A 27 -2.82 -1.08 9.55
C GLU A 27 -1.73 -1.99 9.00
N MET A 28 -0.52 -1.80 9.51
CA MET A 28 0.67 -2.59 9.17
C MET A 28 1.15 -3.35 10.39
N GLU A 29 0.23 -3.71 11.29
CA GLU A 29 0.58 -4.55 12.44
C GLU A 29 1.28 -5.81 11.90
N ASP A 30 2.49 -6.05 12.41
CA ASP A 30 3.38 -7.17 12.06
C ASP A 30 3.94 -7.22 10.62
N LEU A 31 3.93 -6.11 9.87
CA LEU A 31 4.61 -6.05 8.57
C LEU A 31 6.04 -5.52 8.72
N ASP A 32 7.02 -6.42 8.57
CA ASP A 32 8.43 -6.06 8.50
C ASP A 32 8.79 -5.36 7.18
N ASP A 33 9.87 -4.60 7.20
CA ASP A 33 10.44 -4.04 5.98
C ASP A 33 10.77 -5.13 4.96
N GLY A 34 10.46 -4.88 3.69
CA GLY A 34 10.58 -5.84 2.62
C GLY A 34 9.44 -6.85 2.50
N THR A 35 8.47 -6.86 3.43
CA THR A 35 7.30 -7.75 3.37
C THR A 35 6.48 -7.46 2.13
N THR A 36 6.02 -8.53 1.46
CA THR A 36 5.09 -8.43 0.33
C THR A 36 3.67 -8.70 0.81
N ALA A 37 2.75 -7.80 0.49
CA ALA A 37 1.36 -7.86 0.90
C ALA A 37 0.41 -7.59 -0.28
N CYS A 38 -0.87 -7.89 -0.07
CA CYS A 38 -1.92 -7.54 -1.02
C CYS A 38 -2.61 -6.24 -0.59
N ALA A 39 -2.54 -5.22 -1.45
CA ALA A 39 -3.29 -3.99 -1.29
C ALA A 39 -4.77 -4.24 -1.63
N MET A 40 -5.66 -3.91 -0.68
CA MET A 40 -7.10 -4.10 -0.80
C MET A 40 -7.85 -2.76 -0.69
N LEU A 41 -8.95 -2.61 -1.42
CA LEU A 41 -9.93 -1.53 -1.29
C LEU A 41 -11.35 -2.15 -1.30
N ASP A 42 -12.14 -1.90 -0.26
CA ASP A 42 -13.52 -2.41 -0.13
C ASP A 42 -13.62 -3.93 -0.37
N GLY A 43 -12.67 -4.70 0.18
CA GLY A 43 -12.60 -6.15 0.02
C GLY A 43 -12.11 -6.64 -1.35
N LYS A 44 -11.75 -5.74 -2.27
CA LYS A 44 -11.20 -6.08 -3.59
C LYS A 44 -9.69 -5.87 -3.65
N PRO A 45 -8.93 -6.83 -4.19
CA PRO A 45 -7.49 -6.66 -4.39
C PRO A 45 -7.21 -5.64 -5.51
N VAL A 46 -6.25 -4.75 -5.30
CA VAL A 46 -5.86 -3.70 -6.27
C VAL A 46 -4.41 -3.81 -6.75
N ALA A 47 -3.49 -4.27 -5.89
CA ALA A 47 -2.09 -4.47 -6.25
C ALA A 47 -1.40 -5.44 -5.28
N LEU A 48 -0.39 -6.16 -5.76
CA LEU A 48 0.66 -6.69 -4.90
C LEU A 48 1.66 -5.58 -4.62
N VAL A 49 2.01 -5.43 -3.35
CA VAL A 49 2.88 -4.35 -2.89
C VAL A 49 3.98 -4.87 -1.99
N ARG A 50 5.08 -4.12 -1.92
CA ARG A 50 6.17 -4.35 -0.99
C ARG A 50 6.27 -3.17 -0.03
N LEU A 51 6.40 -3.45 1.25
CA LEU A 51 6.76 -2.43 2.24
C LEU A 51 8.25 -2.14 2.11
N CYS A 52 8.61 -0.87 1.95
CA CYS A 52 9.97 -0.37 1.84
C CYS A 52 10.09 0.85 2.76
N GLY A 53 10.53 0.65 4.01
CA GLY A 53 10.55 1.67 5.05
C GLY A 53 9.14 2.24 5.30
N ASP A 54 8.97 3.54 5.06
CA ASP A 54 7.68 4.24 5.21
C ASP A 54 6.89 4.36 3.88
N GLU A 55 7.25 3.56 2.86
CA GLU A 55 6.55 3.50 1.58
C GLU A 55 6.02 2.11 1.25
N ILE A 56 4.83 2.08 0.63
CA ILE A 56 4.28 0.93 -0.05
C ILE A 56 4.57 1.09 -1.54
N GLN A 57 5.35 0.17 -2.08
CA GLN A 57 5.73 0.15 -3.49
C GLN A 57 4.91 -0.90 -4.25
N PRO A 58 4.21 -0.53 -5.34
CA PRO A 58 3.53 -1.51 -6.16
C PRO A 58 4.53 -2.41 -6.89
N VAL A 59 4.42 -3.72 -6.65
CA VAL A 59 5.18 -4.76 -7.36
C VAL A 59 4.43 -5.22 -8.59
N ARG A 60 3.09 -5.35 -8.47
CA ARG A 60 2.22 -5.73 -9.58
C ARG A 60 0.82 -5.17 -9.39
N VAL A 61 0.32 -4.45 -10.38
CA VAL A 61 -1.08 -4.00 -10.42
C VAL A 61 -1.99 -5.18 -10.77
N LEU A 62 -3.10 -5.29 -10.04
CA LEU A 62 -4.13 -6.29 -10.30
C LEU A 62 -5.28 -5.59 -11.05
N ASN A 63 -5.28 -5.74 -12.38
CA ASN A 63 -6.39 -5.29 -13.23
C ASN A 63 -7.54 -6.30 -13.09
N LEU A 64 -8.36 -6.12 -12.07
CA LEU A 64 -9.53 -6.95 -11.76
C LEU A 64 -10.83 -6.16 -11.96
#